data_AF-A0A8S2ETA0-F1
#
_entry.id   AF-A0A8S2ETA0-F1
#
_cell.length_a   1.000
_cell.length_b   1.000
_cell.length_c   1.000
_cell.angle_alpha   90.00
_cell.angle_beta   90.00
_cell.angle_gamma   90.00
#
_symmetry.space_group_name_H-M   'P 1'
#
loop_
_entity.id
_entity.type
_entity.pdbx_description
1 polymer ?
#
loop_
_entity_poly.entity_id
_entity_poly.type
_entity_poly.pdbx_seq_one_letter_code
_entity_poly.pdbx_strand_id
1 'polypeptide(L)'
;MPRRVDLRDMMTPVQSQGTLQSSVACALAAACGFLIMKNSDKHIDVSRLFIYYNGREKEGNCYEDDGTTIVLAVEALEQLGCCEESTWPYDPTMVLQKPTEQAYKEAMRYRVSEKISVDTELNAMKACLAQGYPFVFGIQLFESFSQADSPETKRKVPLPQENEKEGPPAQTSPTACSRFYTACRNNDIELVKEFLETITPEAIDKVEPNGSTALHVASYLGHQEIVELLLQKGANPAIINKYNCTPLEEAKTDVIKQLITRRKTTRFCSVTVEWILATNDADYQAHEYWKKLETYGKDPKFYQLINYIKQHYIQKDLKEIDGIDSIKQYFDHAVNERDPLLAYLIGIIARHPKFDELSYVGTTYRGMLITGDDLKQYKIGTRILTKTFSSTSKEMSIARRFLSSSVGDDRLNAICTYTIRNQRTALNIEEISVFKREQEVIILPYSAFKIINIVQNKSQAEIKLKECEPWD
;
A
#
# COMPACT_ATOMS: atom_id res chain seq x y z
N MET A 1 53.95 0.22 -15.01
CA MET A 1 52.71 -0.42 -15.49
C MET A 1 52.98 -1.13 -16.80
N PRO A 2 52.35 -2.29 -17.06
CA PRO A 2 52.47 -3.01 -18.33
C PRO A 2 51.98 -2.15 -19.51
N ARG A 3 52.50 -2.43 -20.71
CA ARG A 3 52.13 -1.69 -21.94
C ARG A 3 50.69 -1.99 -22.41
N ARG A 4 50.17 -3.16 -22.08
CA ARG A 4 48.82 -3.62 -22.38
C ARG A 4 48.35 -4.55 -21.26
N VAL A 5 47.07 -4.40 -20.89
CA VAL A 5 46.35 -5.33 -20.02
C VAL A 5 45.10 -5.76 -20.78
N ASP A 6 44.77 -7.04 -20.73
CA ASP A 6 43.58 -7.61 -21.33
C ASP A 6 43.02 -8.65 -20.36
N LEU A 7 41.84 -8.38 -19.80
CA LEU A 7 41.22 -9.25 -18.79
C LEU A 7 40.10 -10.12 -19.37
N ARG A 8 39.84 -10.03 -20.68
CA ARG A 8 38.66 -10.61 -21.32
C ARG A 8 38.58 -12.13 -21.21
N ASP A 9 39.72 -12.83 -21.12
CA ASP A 9 39.76 -14.29 -20.98
C ASP A 9 39.11 -14.79 -19.67
N MET A 10 38.98 -13.92 -18.67
CA MET A 10 38.31 -14.21 -17.39
C MET A 10 36.91 -13.60 -17.27
N MET A 11 36.47 -12.81 -18.27
CA MET A 11 35.16 -12.15 -18.26
C MET A 11 34.09 -13.07 -18.83
N THR A 12 32.86 -12.91 -18.36
CA THR A 12 31.69 -13.56 -18.97
C THR A 12 31.41 -12.97 -20.36
N PRO A 13 30.72 -13.71 -21.25
CA PRO A 13 30.27 -13.18 -22.53
C PRO A 13 29.45 -11.89 -22.37
N VAL A 14 29.53 -10.98 -23.35
CA VAL A 14 28.75 -9.74 -23.34
C VAL A 14 27.25 -10.07 -23.40
N GLN A 15 26.49 -9.48 -22.48
CA GLN A 15 25.04 -9.68 -22.35
C GLN A 15 24.26 -8.46 -22.84
N SER A 16 23.00 -8.67 -23.23
CA SER A 16 22.08 -7.59 -23.62
C SER A 16 21.17 -7.22 -22.46
N GLN A 17 21.08 -5.93 -22.12
CA GLN A 17 20.11 -5.41 -21.14
C GLN A 17 18.70 -5.23 -21.72
N GLY A 18 18.51 -5.47 -23.02
CA GLY A 18 17.24 -5.25 -23.69
C GLY A 18 16.69 -3.84 -23.48
N THR A 19 15.43 -3.76 -23.05
CA THR A 19 14.71 -2.50 -22.81
C THR A 19 14.73 -2.03 -21.36
N LEU A 20 15.31 -2.81 -20.44
CA LEU A 20 15.29 -2.49 -19.01
C LEU A 20 16.37 -1.46 -18.64
N GLN A 21 16.13 -0.68 -17.58
CA GLN A 21 17.09 0.27 -17.02
C GLN A 21 18.13 -0.41 -16.11
N SER A 22 18.65 -1.56 -16.52
CA SER A 22 19.45 -2.47 -15.68
C SER A 22 20.97 -2.43 -15.94
N SER A 23 21.49 -1.32 -16.48
CA SER A 23 22.90 -1.18 -16.89
C SER A 23 23.88 -1.43 -15.74
N VAL A 24 23.60 -0.88 -14.55
CA VAL A 24 24.39 -1.10 -13.34
C VAL A 24 24.42 -2.58 -12.95
N ALA A 25 23.28 -3.26 -13.02
CA ALA A 25 23.19 -4.67 -12.70
C ALA A 25 23.95 -5.54 -13.71
N CYS A 26 23.93 -5.18 -15.01
CA CYS A 26 24.72 -5.86 -16.04
C CYS A 26 26.22 -5.70 -15.78
N ALA A 27 26.68 -4.48 -15.46
CA ALA A 27 28.09 -4.23 -15.17
C ALA A 27 28.57 -4.97 -13.92
N LEU A 28 27.74 -4.99 -12.86
CA LEU A 28 28.06 -5.70 -11.62
C LEU A 28 27.97 -7.22 -11.76
N ALA A 29 27.02 -7.76 -12.53
CA ALA A 29 26.97 -9.19 -12.83
C ALA A 29 28.26 -9.67 -13.52
N ALA A 30 28.76 -8.91 -14.49
CA ALA A 30 30.04 -9.20 -15.15
C ALA A 30 31.23 -9.12 -14.18
N ALA A 31 31.26 -8.11 -13.30
CA ALA A 31 32.30 -7.97 -12.27
C ALA A 31 32.27 -9.12 -11.25
N CYS A 32 31.08 -9.52 -10.78
CA CYS A 32 30.90 -10.68 -9.91
C CYS A 32 31.32 -11.98 -10.60
N GLY A 33 30.92 -12.19 -11.85
CA GLY A 33 31.31 -13.36 -12.65
C GLY A 33 32.84 -13.45 -12.79
N PHE A 34 33.50 -12.32 -13.04
CA PHE A 34 34.96 -12.23 -13.06
C PHE A 34 35.59 -12.63 -11.71
N LEU A 35 35.08 -12.09 -10.59
CA LEU A 35 35.61 -12.41 -9.26
C LEU A 35 35.39 -13.89 -8.91
N ILE A 36 34.25 -14.46 -9.28
CA ILE A 36 33.97 -15.89 -9.08
C ILE A 36 34.96 -16.74 -9.88
N MET A 37 35.16 -16.42 -11.17
CA MET A 37 36.14 -17.09 -12.01
C MET A 37 37.53 -17.01 -11.40
N LYS A 38 37.98 -15.80 -11.04
CA LYS A 38 39.32 -15.56 -10.50
C LYS A 38 39.59 -16.28 -9.17
N ASN A 39 38.58 -16.47 -8.31
CA ASN A 39 38.74 -17.08 -6.99
C ASN A 39 38.42 -18.58 -6.95
N SER A 40 37.73 -19.13 -7.95
CA SER A 40 37.23 -20.51 -7.90
C SER A 40 37.39 -21.31 -9.20
N ASP A 41 37.95 -20.72 -10.26
CA ASP A 41 38.05 -21.29 -11.61
C ASP A 41 36.70 -21.77 -12.17
N LYS A 42 35.60 -21.17 -11.71
CA LYS A 42 34.24 -21.48 -12.16
C LYS A 42 33.66 -20.33 -12.97
N HIS A 43 33.12 -20.66 -14.13
CA HIS A 43 32.30 -19.74 -14.90
C HIS A 43 30.85 -19.83 -14.42
N ILE A 44 30.31 -18.72 -13.93
CA ILE A 44 28.92 -18.60 -13.52
C ILE A 44 28.32 -17.41 -14.24
N ASP A 45 27.11 -17.58 -14.79
CA ASP A 45 26.32 -16.47 -15.27
C ASP A 45 25.52 -15.89 -14.11
N VAL A 46 25.78 -14.64 -13.74
CA VAL A 46 25.24 -14.02 -12.53
C VAL A 46 23.91 -13.36 -12.84
N SER A 47 22.88 -13.63 -12.03
CA SER A 47 21.55 -13.07 -12.22
C SER A 47 21.55 -11.53 -12.13
N ARG A 48 21.32 -10.89 -13.28
CA ARG A 48 21.21 -9.43 -13.37
C ARG A 48 19.96 -8.91 -12.67
N LEU A 49 18.82 -9.60 -12.80
CA LEU A 49 17.58 -9.17 -12.14
C LEU A 49 17.63 -9.32 -10.62
N PHE A 50 18.42 -10.26 -10.09
CA PHE A 50 18.62 -10.37 -8.65
C PHE A 50 19.35 -9.14 -8.11
N ILE A 51 20.47 -8.76 -8.74
CA ILE A 51 21.23 -7.55 -8.39
C ILE A 51 20.34 -6.32 -8.58
N TYR A 52 19.60 -6.26 -9.68
CA TYR A 52 18.78 -5.11 -10.04
C TYR A 52 17.60 -4.88 -9.09
N TYR A 53 16.89 -5.94 -8.69
CA TYR A 53 15.81 -5.85 -7.72
C TYR A 53 16.34 -5.40 -6.35
N ASN A 54 17.41 -6.03 -5.85
CA ASN A 54 17.90 -5.75 -4.50
C ASN A 54 18.60 -4.38 -4.40
N GLY A 55 19.27 -3.92 -5.47
CA GLY A 55 19.79 -2.54 -5.54
C GLY A 55 18.67 -1.50 -5.47
N ARG A 56 17.56 -1.74 -6.18
CA ARG A 56 16.36 -0.92 -6.10
C ARG A 56 15.64 -1.01 -4.76
N GLU A 57 15.59 -2.19 -4.14
CA GLU A 57 14.99 -2.38 -2.80
C GLU A 57 15.73 -1.53 -1.74
N LYS A 58 17.04 -1.33 -1.87
CA LYS A 58 17.83 -0.42 -1.02
C LYS A 58 17.41 1.04 -1.13
N GLU A 59 16.94 1.45 -2.31
CA GLU A 59 16.38 2.78 -2.57
C GLU A 59 14.90 2.87 -2.15
N GLY A 60 14.28 1.78 -1.71
CA GLY A 60 12.83 1.68 -1.53
C GLY A 60 12.06 1.70 -2.86
N ASN A 61 12.74 1.40 -3.97
CA ASN A 61 12.23 1.53 -5.33
C ASN A 61 12.14 0.22 -6.12
N CYS A 62 11.63 -0.87 -5.54
CA CYS A 62 11.48 -2.15 -6.25
C CYS A 62 10.24 -2.27 -7.17
N TYR A 63 9.43 -1.20 -7.28
CA TYR A 63 8.14 -1.22 -7.97
C TYR A 63 8.14 -0.55 -9.35
N GLU A 64 9.28 0.00 -9.78
CA GLU A 64 9.45 0.62 -11.11
C GLU A 64 10.83 0.30 -11.71
N ASP A 65 10.92 0.28 -13.03
CA ASP A 65 12.17 0.10 -13.80
C ASP A 65 12.82 1.46 -14.05
N ASP A 66 13.45 2.04 -13.03
CA ASP A 66 14.02 3.41 -13.03
C ASP A 66 15.53 3.44 -12.73
N GLY A 67 16.18 2.29 -12.90
CA GLY A 67 17.59 2.13 -12.59
C GLY A 67 17.88 1.91 -11.11
N THR A 68 19.17 1.91 -10.78
CA THR A 68 19.71 1.90 -9.42
C THR A 68 21.12 2.47 -9.47
N THR A 69 21.66 2.91 -8.35
CA THR A 69 23.06 3.36 -8.28
C THR A 69 24.04 2.19 -8.08
N ILE A 70 25.28 2.36 -8.58
CA ILE A 70 26.37 1.37 -8.38
C ILE A 70 26.58 1.11 -6.88
N VAL A 71 26.55 2.17 -6.06
CA VAL A 71 26.80 2.06 -4.61
C VAL A 71 25.78 1.15 -3.94
N LEU A 72 24.49 1.34 -4.22
CA LEU A 72 23.42 0.60 -3.55
C LEU A 72 23.32 -0.85 -4.04
N ALA A 73 23.58 -1.08 -5.33
CA ALA A 73 23.70 -2.42 -5.85
C ALA A 73 24.91 -3.18 -5.26
N VAL A 74 26.06 -2.51 -5.06
CA VAL A 74 27.22 -3.10 -4.35
C VAL A 74 26.89 -3.39 -2.88
N GLU A 75 26.19 -2.49 -2.18
CA GLU A 75 25.76 -2.76 -0.80
C GLU A 75 24.79 -3.95 -0.70
N ALA A 76 23.92 -4.12 -1.70
CA ALA A 76 23.09 -5.31 -1.79
C ALA A 76 23.93 -6.58 -1.97
N LEU A 77 24.97 -6.54 -2.81
CA LEU A 77 25.91 -7.65 -3.02
C LEU A 77 26.75 -7.98 -1.77
N GLU A 78 27.14 -6.99 -0.97
CA GLU A 78 27.84 -7.20 0.31
C GLU A 78 26.94 -7.94 1.32
N GLN A 79 25.66 -7.58 1.37
CA GLN A 79 24.73 -8.14 2.36
C GLN A 79 24.14 -9.48 1.94
N LEU A 80 23.76 -9.61 0.67
CA LEU A 80 22.94 -10.70 0.14
C LEU A 80 23.72 -11.60 -0.81
N GLY A 81 24.74 -11.06 -1.49
CA GLY A 81 25.49 -11.74 -2.55
C GLY A 81 24.76 -11.77 -3.87
N CYS A 82 25.12 -12.71 -4.74
CA CYS A 82 24.47 -12.89 -6.04
C CYS A 82 24.22 -14.38 -6.35
N CYS A 83 23.16 -14.67 -7.09
CA CYS A 83 22.80 -16.02 -7.52
C CYS A 83 23.04 -16.21 -9.02
N GLU A 84 22.93 -17.46 -9.50
CA GLU A 84 23.06 -17.75 -10.92
C GLU A 84 21.83 -17.25 -11.70
N GLU A 85 22.03 -16.81 -12.93
CA GLU A 85 20.94 -16.38 -13.82
C GLU A 85 19.97 -17.53 -14.14
N SER A 86 20.41 -18.79 -14.07
CA SER A 86 19.51 -19.95 -14.14
C SER A 86 18.56 -20.06 -12.94
N THR A 87 18.94 -19.55 -11.78
CA THR A 87 18.12 -19.56 -10.56
C THR A 87 17.14 -18.39 -10.52
N TRP A 88 17.56 -17.23 -11.04
CA TRP A 88 16.70 -16.05 -11.22
C TRP A 88 16.88 -15.46 -12.63
N PRO A 89 16.10 -15.93 -13.61
CA PRO A 89 16.28 -15.60 -15.03
C PRO A 89 16.12 -14.13 -15.38
N TYR A 90 16.79 -13.72 -16.45
CA TYR A 90 16.61 -12.39 -17.03
C TYR A 90 15.34 -12.34 -17.90
N ASP A 91 14.21 -12.13 -17.25
CA ASP A 91 12.91 -11.93 -17.89
C ASP A 91 12.37 -10.52 -17.55
N PRO A 92 12.19 -9.62 -18.51
CA PRO A 92 11.63 -8.28 -18.27
C PRO A 92 10.29 -8.26 -17.52
N THR A 93 9.47 -9.31 -17.62
CA THR A 93 8.20 -9.43 -16.88
C THR A 93 8.40 -9.65 -15.38
N MET A 94 9.61 -10.07 -14.98
CA MET A 94 10.01 -10.31 -13.60
C MET A 94 10.72 -9.09 -12.97
N VAL A 95 10.86 -7.99 -13.70
CA VAL A 95 11.64 -6.82 -13.23
C VAL A 95 11.13 -6.25 -11.91
N LEU A 96 9.83 -6.32 -11.61
CA LEU A 96 9.25 -5.83 -10.36
C LEU A 96 9.04 -6.93 -9.31
N GLN A 97 9.31 -8.18 -9.66
CA GLN A 97 9.05 -9.31 -8.81
C GLN A 97 10.21 -9.53 -7.84
N LYS A 98 9.90 -9.78 -6.57
CA LYS A 98 10.89 -10.14 -5.57
C LYS A 98 11.50 -11.51 -5.89
N PRO A 99 12.84 -11.66 -5.87
CA PRO A 99 13.49 -12.94 -6.06
C PRO A 99 12.99 -14.01 -5.08
N THR A 100 13.02 -15.26 -5.52
CA THR A 100 12.59 -16.40 -4.69
C THR A 100 13.51 -16.60 -3.49
N GLU A 101 13.00 -17.24 -2.44
CA GLU A 101 13.83 -17.64 -1.29
C GLU A 101 15.01 -18.52 -1.70
N GLN A 102 14.85 -19.33 -2.75
CA GLN A 102 15.92 -20.15 -3.30
C GLN A 102 17.05 -19.29 -3.86
N ALA A 103 16.73 -18.23 -4.62
CA ALA A 103 17.70 -17.27 -5.12
C ALA A 103 18.48 -16.60 -3.99
N TYR A 104 17.79 -16.16 -2.92
CA TYR A 104 18.46 -15.60 -1.74
C TYR A 104 19.36 -16.61 -1.01
N LYS A 105 18.93 -17.87 -0.89
CA LYS A 105 19.75 -18.94 -0.26
C LYS A 105 21.01 -19.24 -1.04
N GLU A 106 20.93 -19.26 -2.38
CA GLU A 106 22.10 -19.42 -3.24
C GLU A 106 23.02 -18.19 -3.16
N ALA A 107 22.43 -16.99 -3.16
CA ALA A 107 23.17 -15.73 -3.20
C ALA A 107 24.16 -15.57 -2.04
N MET A 108 23.81 -16.07 -0.85
CA MET A 108 24.67 -16.02 0.33
C MET A 108 26.07 -16.64 0.13
N ARG A 109 26.23 -17.55 -0.84
CA ARG A 109 27.49 -18.21 -1.17
C ARG A 109 28.48 -17.30 -1.91
N TYR A 110 27.97 -16.29 -2.60
CA TYR A 110 28.74 -15.38 -3.47
C TYR A 110 28.63 -13.94 -2.98
N ARG A 111 28.77 -13.73 -1.66
CA ARG A 111 28.79 -12.39 -1.07
C ARG A 111 30.10 -11.67 -1.38
N VAL A 112 29.98 -10.40 -1.73
CA VAL A 112 31.13 -9.51 -1.88
C VAL A 112 31.67 -9.21 -0.49
N SER A 113 32.93 -9.56 -0.25
CA SER A 113 33.58 -9.34 1.05
C SER A 113 34.19 -7.95 1.19
N GLU A 114 34.65 -7.36 0.09
CA GLU A 114 35.35 -6.08 0.08
C GLU A 114 34.98 -5.28 -1.18
N LYS A 115 34.87 -3.95 -1.02
CA LYS A 115 34.72 -2.99 -2.11
C LYS A 115 35.80 -1.92 -2.02
N ILE A 116 36.34 -1.54 -3.18
CA ILE A 116 37.38 -0.51 -3.29
C ILE A 116 36.97 0.48 -4.38
N SER A 117 36.90 1.76 -4.02
CA SER A 117 36.69 2.83 -4.99
C SER A 117 37.99 3.12 -5.73
N VAL A 118 37.93 3.13 -7.07
CA VAL A 118 39.04 3.53 -7.92
C VAL A 118 38.93 5.02 -8.21
N ASP A 119 40.02 5.76 -8.04
CA ASP A 119 40.05 7.19 -8.38
C ASP A 119 39.79 7.40 -9.88
N THR A 120 39.13 8.50 -10.20
CA THR A 120 38.89 8.98 -11.56
C THR A 120 40.16 9.41 -12.30
N GLU A 121 41.30 9.49 -11.62
CA GLU A 121 42.60 9.67 -12.27
C GLU A 121 42.98 8.48 -13.18
N LEU A 122 43.40 8.79 -14.42
CA LEU A 122 43.78 7.78 -15.42
C LEU A 122 44.84 6.80 -14.92
N ASN A 123 45.78 7.25 -14.08
CA ASN A 123 46.83 6.39 -13.53
C ASN A 123 46.27 5.38 -12.52
N ALA A 124 45.28 5.76 -11.71
CA ALA A 124 44.62 4.86 -10.77
C ALA A 124 43.81 3.79 -11.50
N MET A 125 43.06 4.18 -12.53
CA MET A 125 42.32 3.24 -13.39
C MET A 125 43.26 2.22 -14.07
N LYS A 126 44.38 2.69 -14.64
CA LYS A 126 45.40 1.81 -15.24
C LYS A 126 46.05 0.90 -14.21
N ALA A 127 46.30 1.38 -12.99
CA ALA A 127 46.87 0.59 -11.92
C ALA A 127 45.91 -0.53 -11.48
N CYS A 128 44.61 -0.26 -11.37
CA CYS A 128 43.59 -1.26 -11.06
C CYS A 128 43.60 -2.41 -12.09
N LEU A 129 43.55 -2.07 -13.38
CA LEU A 129 43.65 -3.06 -14.45
C LEU A 129 44.98 -3.83 -14.41
N ALA A 130 46.10 -3.14 -14.18
CA ALA A 130 47.42 -3.76 -14.09
C ALA A 130 47.55 -4.74 -12.91
N GLN A 131 46.77 -4.57 -11.84
CA GLN A 131 46.64 -5.53 -10.74
C GLN A 131 45.75 -6.73 -11.10
N GLY A 132 45.18 -6.73 -12.30
CA GLY A 132 44.36 -7.82 -12.83
C GLY A 132 42.92 -7.77 -12.36
N TYR A 133 42.35 -6.60 -12.08
CA TYR A 133 40.95 -6.44 -11.70
C TYR A 133 40.22 -5.47 -12.65
N PRO A 134 39.02 -5.83 -13.15
CA PRO A 134 38.15 -4.86 -13.79
C PRO A 134 37.54 -3.92 -12.73
N PHE A 135 37.01 -2.79 -13.18
CA PHE A 135 36.26 -1.87 -12.35
C PHE A 135 35.00 -1.41 -13.08
N VAL A 136 33.97 -1.05 -12.32
CA VAL A 136 32.68 -0.56 -12.82
C VAL A 136 32.62 0.96 -12.67
N PHE A 137 32.07 1.65 -13.66
CA PHE A 137 31.94 3.11 -13.66
C PHE A 137 30.70 3.53 -14.46
N GLY A 138 30.20 4.72 -14.17
CA GLY A 138 29.15 5.37 -14.96
C GLY A 138 29.77 6.32 -15.98
N ILE A 139 29.16 6.40 -17.17
CA ILE A 139 29.47 7.40 -18.18
C ILE A 139 28.20 8.04 -18.70
N GLN A 140 28.31 9.30 -19.07
CA GLN A 140 27.27 9.97 -19.84
C GLN A 140 27.38 9.54 -21.31
N LEU A 141 26.24 9.22 -21.93
CA LEU A 141 26.18 8.79 -23.32
C LEU A 141 25.68 9.93 -24.21
N PHE A 142 26.29 10.05 -25.39
CA PHE A 142 25.95 11.04 -26.42
C PHE A 142 25.46 10.33 -27.69
N GLU A 143 24.79 11.02 -28.60
CA GLU A 143 24.26 10.42 -29.85
C GLU A 143 25.32 9.65 -30.65
N SER A 144 26.56 10.13 -30.65
CA SER A 144 27.75 9.55 -31.28
C SER A 144 28.10 8.17 -30.74
N PHE A 145 27.71 7.84 -29.51
CA PHE A 145 27.88 6.49 -28.96
C PHE A 145 27.18 5.44 -29.82
N SER A 146 26.00 5.77 -30.36
CA SER A 146 25.24 4.87 -31.26
C SER A 146 25.91 4.63 -32.62
N GLN A 147 26.86 5.49 -33.01
CA GLN A 147 27.60 5.39 -34.27
C GLN A 147 28.77 4.39 -34.19
N ALA A 148 29.07 3.90 -32.98
CA ALA A 148 30.13 2.93 -32.74
C ALA A 148 29.92 1.61 -33.52
N ASP A 149 28.68 1.24 -33.86
CA ASP A 149 28.38 0.03 -34.63
C ASP A 149 28.51 0.19 -36.15
N SER A 150 28.91 1.37 -36.64
CA SER A 150 29.13 1.57 -38.07
C SER A 150 30.46 0.95 -38.55
N PRO A 151 30.52 0.41 -39.78
CA PRO A 151 31.78 -0.03 -40.40
C PRO A 151 32.84 1.08 -40.48
N GLU A 152 32.39 2.33 -40.55
CA GLU A 152 33.21 3.53 -40.69
C GLU A 152 34.00 3.85 -39.41
N THR A 153 33.40 3.66 -38.23
CA THR A 153 34.06 3.88 -36.93
C THR A 153 34.98 2.72 -36.52
N LYS A 154 35.02 1.63 -37.29
CA LYS A 154 35.78 0.41 -36.97
C LYS A 154 35.50 -0.11 -35.56
N ARG A 155 34.25 0.00 -35.08
CA ARG A 155 33.84 -0.37 -33.72
C ARG A 155 34.54 0.40 -32.61
N LYS A 156 35.00 1.61 -32.89
CA LYS A 156 35.50 2.55 -31.88
C LYS A 156 34.38 3.51 -31.51
N VAL A 157 34.18 3.70 -30.21
CA VAL A 157 33.28 4.73 -29.70
C VAL A 157 33.89 6.10 -30.01
N PRO A 158 33.26 6.93 -30.85
CA PRO A 158 33.72 8.29 -31.11
C PRO A 158 33.62 9.16 -29.85
N LEU A 159 34.47 10.17 -29.74
CA LEU A 159 34.35 11.18 -28.69
C LEU A 159 33.18 12.12 -29.03
N PRO A 160 32.38 12.53 -28.05
CA PRO A 160 31.28 13.48 -28.28
C PRO A 160 31.81 14.86 -28.69
N GLN A 161 31.06 15.56 -29.55
CA GLN A 161 31.35 16.95 -29.93
C GLN A 161 30.82 17.95 -28.89
N GLU A 162 31.39 19.16 -28.83
CA GLU A 162 31.05 20.20 -27.83
C GLU A 162 29.55 20.58 -27.79
N ASN A 163 28.83 20.44 -28.91
CA ASN A 163 27.41 20.79 -29.04
C ASN A 163 26.52 19.56 -29.30
N GLU A 164 27.07 18.37 -29.08
CA GLU A 164 26.33 17.14 -29.32
C GLU A 164 25.23 16.97 -28.29
N LYS A 165 24.04 16.60 -28.75
CA LYS A 165 22.96 16.27 -27.83
C LYS A 165 23.34 15.02 -27.05
N GLU A 166 22.98 15.04 -25.78
CA GLU A 166 22.95 13.81 -24.99
C GLU A 166 22.18 12.76 -25.79
N GLY A 167 22.77 11.57 -25.90
CA GLY A 167 22.13 10.46 -26.59
C GLY A 167 20.83 10.16 -25.87
N PRO A 168 19.86 9.49 -26.51
CA PRO A 168 18.67 9.07 -25.80
C PRO A 168 19.14 8.38 -24.51
N PRO A 169 18.77 8.90 -23.33
CA PRO A 169 19.19 8.26 -22.10
C PRO A 169 18.69 6.82 -22.15
N ALA A 170 19.34 5.91 -21.42
CA ALA A 170 18.64 4.71 -20.98
C ALA A 170 17.52 5.19 -20.03
N GLN A 171 16.43 5.73 -20.60
CA GLN A 171 15.27 6.39 -19.98
C GLN A 171 15.47 6.89 -18.54
N THR A 172 16.55 7.59 -18.23
CA THR A 172 16.78 8.12 -16.88
C THR A 172 15.97 9.39 -16.69
N SER A 173 15.08 9.38 -15.71
CA SER A 173 14.43 10.59 -15.21
C SER A 173 15.23 11.16 -14.01
N PRO A 174 15.36 12.49 -13.88
CA PRO A 174 16.22 13.12 -12.88
C PRO A 174 15.53 13.16 -11.52
N THR A 175 16.09 12.50 -10.49
CA THR A 175 15.54 12.52 -9.10
C THR A 175 14.02 12.33 -9.06
N ALA A 176 13.51 11.46 -9.93
CA ALA A 176 12.08 11.48 -10.18
C ALA A 176 11.36 10.77 -9.07
N CYS A 177 10.35 11.48 -8.57
CA CYS A 177 9.31 10.81 -7.82
C CYS A 177 8.74 9.66 -8.66
N SER A 178 8.25 8.60 -8.02
CA SER A 178 7.67 7.44 -8.71
C SER A 178 6.76 7.85 -9.88
N ARG A 179 6.73 7.08 -10.96
CA ARG A 179 5.85 7.33 -12.11
C ARG A 179 4.41 7.47 -11.67
N PHE A 180 3.98 6.73 -10.66
CA PHE A 180 2.66 6.92 -10.04
C PHE A 180 2.49 8.31 -9.42
N TYR A 181 3.45 8.76 -8.59
CA TYR A 181 3.43 10.11 -8.03
C TYR A 181 3.51 11.18 -9.12
N THR A 182 4.32 10.98 -10.15
CA THR A 182 4.48 11.91 -11.27
C THR A 182 3.20 11.99 -12.11
N ALA A 183 2.50 10.87 -12.33
CA ALA A 183 1.18 10.85 -12.94
C ALA A 183 0.17 11.66 -12.10
N CYS A 184 0.19 11.46 -10.78
CA CYS A 184 -0.62 12.25 -9.85
C CYS A 184 -0.27 13.73 -9.93
N ARG A 185 1.02 14.08 -9.94
CA ARG A 185 1.52 15.46 -10.05
C ARG A 185 1.08 16.14 -11.33
N ASN A 186 1.16 15.43 -12.45
CA ASN A 186 0.86 15.96 -13.78
C ASN A 186 -0.64 15.95 -14.13
N ASN A 187 -1.50 15.50 -13.21
CA ASN A 187 -2.93 15.30 -13.44
C ASN A 187 -3.26 14.30 -14.57
N ASP A 188 -2.43 13.27 -14.72
CA ASP A 188 -2.64 12.22 -15.73
C ASP A 188 -3.64 11.18 -15.22
N ILE A 189 -4.93 11.51 -15.32
CA ILE A 189 -6.03 10.75 -14.72
C ILE A 189 -6.09 9.31 -15.23
N GLU A 190 -5.87 9.10 -16.53
CA GLU A 190 -5.98 7.77 -17.15
C GLU A 190 -4.83 6.87 -16.71
N LEU A 191 -3.61 7.41 -16.68
CA LEU A 191 -2.45 6.68 -16.16
C LEU A 191 -2.58 6.41 -14.66
N VAL A 192 -3.16 7.33 -13.89
CA VAL A 192 -3.48 7.10 -12.47
C VAL A 192 -4.50 5.97 -12.31
N LYS A 193 -5.57 5.93 -13.13
CA LYS A 193 -6.55 4.83 -13.09
C LYS A 193 -5.90 3.48 -13.41
N GLU A 194 -5.05 3.42 -14.44
CA GLU A 194 -4.28 2.23 -14.82
C GLU A 194 -3.43 1.73 -13.64
N PHE A 195 -2.65 2.61 -13.02
CA PHE A 195 -1.84 2.25 -11.85
C PHE A 195 -2.71 1.76 -10.67
N LEU A 196 -3.85 2.39 -10.43
CA LEU A 196 -4.76 2.03 -9.34
C LEU A 196 -5.45 0.66 -9.51
N GLU A 197 -5.42 0.06 -10.70
CA GLU A 197 -5.92 -1.31 -10.91
C GLU A 197 -5.00 -2.37 -10.28
N THR A 198 -3.69 -2.11 -10.30
CA THR A 198 -2.65 -3.07 -9.86
C THR A 198 -1.92 -2.66 -8.59
N ILE A 199 -2.12 -1.43 -8.09
CA ILE A 199 -1.44 -0.92 -6.90
C ILE A 199 -1.86 -1.69 -5.63
N THR A 200 -0.89 -2.04 -4.78
CA THR A 200 -1.17 -2.65 -3.48
C THR A 200 -1.52 -1.57 -2.43
N PRO A 201 -2.27 -1.91 -1.37
CA PRO A 201 -2.57 -0.99 -0.28
C PRO A 201 -1.33 -0.40 0.39
N GLU A 202 -0.20 -1.12 0.41
CA GLU A 202 1.06 -0.65 1.00
C GLU A 202 1.81 0.33 0.08
N ALA A 203 1.59 0.24 -1.24
CA ALA A 203 2.26 1.07 -2.23
C ALA A 203 1.58 2.43 -2.46
N ILE A 204 0.28 2.55 -2.14
CA ILE A 204 -0.49 3.79 -2.34
C ILE A 204 0.00 4.95 -1.46
N ASP A 205 0.58 4.61 -0.30
CA ASP A 205 1.07 5.54 0.71
C ASP A 205 2.59 5.73 0.65
N LYS A 206 3.24 5.25 -0.42
CA LYS A 206 4.68 5.42 -0.62
C LYS A 206 5.04 6.91 -0.57
N VAL A 207 6.08 7.21 0.21
CA VAL A 207 6.63 8.55 0.34
C VAL A 207 7.76 8.77 -0.66
N GLU A 208 7.77 9.92 -1.30
CA GLU A 208 8.81 10.35 -2.23
C GLU A 208 10.02 10.94 -1.50
N PRO A 209 11.12 11.31 -2.19
CA PRO A 209 12.32 11.86 -1.54
C PRO A 209 12.08 13.10 -0.67
N ASN A 210 11.00 13.87 -0.91
CA ASN A 210 10.58 15.00 -0.07
C ASN A 210 9.62 14.59 1.09
N GLY A 211 9.37 13.30 1.28
CA GLY A 211 8.44 12.74 2.26
C GLY A 211 6.97 12.82 1.85
N SER A 212 6.64 13.37 0.69
CA SER A 212 5.25 13.52 0.23
C SER A 212 4.73 12.24 -0.39
N THR A 213 3.45 11.94 -0.20
CA THR A 213 2.73 10.85 -0.88
C THR A 213 2.02 11.34 -2.14
N ALA A 214 1.48 10.42 -2.95
CA ALA A 214 0.61 10.77 -4.08
C ALA A 214 -0.57 11.66 -3.66
N LEU A 215 -1.11 11.44 -2.44
CA LEU A 215 -2.19 12.25 -1.90
C LEU A 215 -1.74 13.68 -1.55
N HIS A 216 -0.52 13.88 -1.06
CA HIS A 216 0.04 15.22 -0.82
C HIS A 216 0.10 16.03 -2.12
N VAL A 217 0.71 15.47 -3.17
CA VAL A 217 0.92 16.22 -4.42
C VAL A 217 -0.37 16.51 -5.17
N ALA A 218 -1.32 15.56 -5.18
CA ALA A 218 -2.64 15.79 -5.76
C ALA A 218 -3.41 16.88 -5.00
N SER A 219 -3.31 16.88 -3.67
CA SER A 219 -3.95 17.89 -2.81
C SER A 219 -3.34 19.28 -3.00
N TYR A 220 -2.01 19.36 -3.03
CA TYR A 220 -1.24 20.59 -3.23
C TYR A 220 -1.48 21.24 -4.58
N LEU A 221 -1.61 20.45 -5.64
CA LEU A 221 -1.81 20.98 -7.00
C LEU A 221 -3.27 21.24 -7.36
N GLY A 222 -4.21 20.70 -6.58
CA GLY A 222 -5.64 20.93 -6.75
C GLY A 222 -6.35 19.89 -7.60
N HIS A 223 -5.79 18.68 -7.73
CA HIS A 223 -6.28 17.64 -8.62
C HIS A 223 -7.39 16.82 -7.95
N GLN A 224 -8.58 17.40 -7.90
CA GLN A 224 -9.72 16.86 -7.14
C GLN A 224 -10.07 15.41 -7.51
N GLU A 225 -10.14 15.08 -8.80
CA GLU A 225 -10.49 13.72 -9.26
C GLU A 225 -9.46 12.68 -8.82
N ILE A 226 -8.17 13.02 -8.88
CA ILE A 226 -7.09 12.16 -8.41
C ILE A 226 -7.14 12.00 -6.88
N VAL A 227 -7.43 13.08 -6.15
CA VAL A 227 -7.66 13.00 -4.69
C VAL A 227 -8.82 12.03 -4.39
N GLU A 228 -9.92 12.08 -5.13
CA GLU A 228 -11.04 11.15 -4.96
C GLU A 228 -10.64 9.69 -5.25
N LEU A 229 -9.94 9.45 -6.35
CA LEU A 229 -9.46 8.12 -6.75
C LEU A 229 -8.48 7.51 -5.74
N LEU A 230 -7.47 8.28 -5.30
CA LEU A 230 -6.48 7.86 -4.31
C LEU A 230 -7.16 7.52 -2.98
N LEU A 231 -8.06 8.39 -2.52
CA LEU A 231 -8.82 8.14 -1.32
C LEU A 231 -9.67 6.87 -1.49
N GLN A 232 -10.42 6.69 -2.59
CA GLN A 232 -11.24 5.49 -2.86
C GLN A 232 -10.44 4.18 -2.75
N LYS A 233 -9.15 4.24 -3.12
CA LYS A 233 -8.23 3.10 -3.05
C LYS A 233 -7.50 2.95 -1.72
N GLY A 234 -7.81 3.80 -0.73
CA GLY A 234 -7.38 3.63 0.66
C GLY A 234 -6.19 4.49 1.09
N ALA A 235 -5.80 5.51 0.32
CA ALA A 235 -4.69 6.39 0.68
C ALA A 235 -4.88 7.06 2.05
N ASN A 236 -3.83 7.06 2.88
CA ASN A 236 -3.84 7.57 4.24
C ASN A 236 -3.65 9.09 4.29
N PRO A 237 -4.67 9.87 4.71
CA PRO A 237 -4.59 11.33 4.78
C PRO A 237 -3.83 11.85 6.01
N ALA A 238 -3.31 10.98 6.88
CA ALA A 238 -2.63 11.36 8.12
C ALA A 238 -1.10 11.33 8.03
N ILE A 239 -0.52 10.91 6.90
CA ILE A 239 0.93 10.89 6.70
C ILE A 239 1.44 12.32 6.66
N ILE A 240 2.55 12.58 7.35
CA ILE A 240 3.25 13.86 7.34
C ILE A 240 4.48 13.78 6.44
N ASN A 241 4.68 14.80 5.61
CA ASN A 241 5.88 14.91 4.78
C ASN A 241 7.07 15.52 5.56
N LYS A 242 8.23 15.70 4.90
CA LYS A 242 9.42 16.28 5.56
C LYS A 242 9.25 17.75 5.96
N TYR A 243 8.18 18.40 5.51
CA TYR A 243 7.81 19.77 5.90
C TYR A 243 6.84 19.80 7.09
N ASN A 244 6.58 18.65 7.73
CA ASN A 244 5.59 18.50 8.81
C ASN A 244 4.15 18.85 8.38
N CYS A 245 3.83 18.75 7.10
CA CYS A 245 2.49 18.97 6.60
C CYS A 245 1.81 17.65 6.24
N THR A 246 0.50 17.58 6.48
CA THR A 246 -0.41 16.55 5.97
C THR A 246 -0.99 16.95 4.61
N PRO A 247 -1.55 16.01 3.82
CA PRO A 247 -2.23 16.35 2.56
C PRO A 247 -3.38 17.36 2.74
N LEU A 248 -4.04 17.33 3.92
CA LEU A 248 -5.10 18.26 4.26
C LEU A 248 -4.57 19.70 4.41
N GLU A 249 -3.40 19.86 5.02
CA GLU A 249 -2.78 21.17 5.24
C GLU A 249 -2.20 21.74 3.94
N GLU A 250 -1.77 20.88 3.01
CA GLU A 250 -1.31 21.29 1.68
C GLU A 250 -2.46 21.50 0.68
N ALA A 251 -3.71 21.16 1.03
CA ALA A 251 -4.84 21.19 0.10
C ALA A 251 -5.11 22.58 -0.49
N LYS A 252 -5.01 22.67 -1.83
CA LYS A 252 -5.17 23.92 -2.60
C LYS A 252 -6.57 24.53 -2.54
N THR A 253 -7.61 23.70 -2.45
CA THR A 253 -9.01 24.14 -2.52
C THR A 253 -9.81 23.66 -1.32
N ASP A 254 -10.85 24.41 -0.96
CA ASP A 254 -11.74 24.02 0.14
C ASP A 254 -12.55 22.76 -0.21
N VAL A 255 -12.77 22.48 -1.50
CA VAL A 255 -13.38 21.21 -1.95
C VAL A 255 -12.47 20.03 -1.62
N ILE A 256 -11.16 20.13 -1.87
CA ILE A 256 -10.19 19.08 -1.53
C ILE A 256 -10.05 18.95 -0.01
N LYS A 257 -10.01 20.07 0.72
CA LYS A 257 -10.05 20.04 2.20
C LYS A 257 -11.30 19.32 2.67
N GLN A 258 -12.46 19.58 2.07
CA GLN A 258 -13.70 18.88 2.36
C GLN A 258 -13.60 17.40 1.99
N LEU A 259 -13.01 16.99 0.87
CA LEU A 259 -12.85 15.57 0.51
C LEU A 259 -11.98 14.81 1.51
N ILE A 260 -10.84 15.40 1.91
CA ILE A 260 -9.90 14.81 2.86
C ILE A 260 -10.49 14.84 4.29
N THR A 261 -11.18 15.91 4.66
CA THR A 261 -11.84 16.06 5.97
C THR A 261 -13.09 15.18 6.08
N ARG A 262 -13.90 15.07 5.02
CA ARG A 262 -15.06 14.15 4.94
C ARG A 262 -14.62 12.69 5.09
N ARG A 263 -13.36 12.37 4.79
CA ARG A 263 -12.76 11.05 5.01
C ARG A 263 -11.97 10.87 6.30
N LYS A 264 -11.94 11.87 7.20
CA LYS A 264 -11.70 11.57 8.63
C LYS A 264 -12.76 10.63 9.22
N THR A 265 -13.76 10.23 8.44
CA THR A 265 -14.71 9.17 8.76
C THR A 265 -15.17 8.33 7.55
N THR A 266 -14.24 7.64 6.88
CA THR A 266 -14.52 6.37 6.20
C THR A 266 -13.33 5.39 6.37
N ARG A 267 -12.90 5.02 7.58
CA ARG A 267 -13.53 4.00 8.45
C ARG A 267 -14.74 4.56 9.20
N PHE A 268 -15.86 4.55 8.49
CA PHE A 268 -17.23 4.59 8.98
C PHE A 268 -17.57 5.67 10.04
N CYS A 269 -18.01 6.85 9.59
CA CYS A 269 -19.14 7.66 10.14
C CYS A 269 -19.23 9.07 9.50
N SER A 270 -20.07 9.31 8.49
CA SER A 270 -20.41 10.68 8.06
C SER A 270 -21.85 11.06 8.44
N VAL A 271 -22.03 11.48 9.70
CA VAL A 271 -22.80 12.64 10.23
C VAL A 271 -24.19 13.04 9.64
N THR A 272 -25.21 13.02 10.54
CA THR A 272 -26.52 13.73 10.72
C THR A 272 -27.50 14.15 9.59
N VAL A 273 -28.75 13.64 9.72
CA VAL A 273 -30.10 14.30 9.82
C VAL A 273 -30.96 14.55 8.53
N GLU A 274 -32.15 13.92 8.53
CA GLU A 274 -33.51 14.31 8.05
C GLU A 274 -34.20 13.80 6.73
N TRP A 275 -35.28 13.01 6.96
CA TRP A 275 -36.68 13.05 6.45
C TRP A 275 -37.16 12.40 5.11
N ILE A 276 -38.21 11.54 5.28
CA ILE A 276 -39.57 11.51 4.66
C ILE A 276 -39.89 10.60 3.43
N LEU A 277 -40.69 9.56 3.76
CA LEU A 277 -41.94 9.01 3.18
C LEU A 277 -42.06 8.50 1.73
N ALA A 278 -42.50 7.23 1.67
CA ALA A 278 -43.65 6.65 0.94
C ALA A 278 -43.85 6.88 -0.56
N THR A 279 -44.08 5.80 -1.30
CA THR A 279 -45.37 5.56 -2.00
C THR A 279 -45.50 4.10 -2.48
N ASN A 280 -46.76 3.69 -2.60
CA ASN A 280 -47.27 2.33 -2.80
C ASN A 280 -47.15 1.91 -4.27
N ASP A 281 -46.22 0.99 -4.57
CA ASP A 281 -46.26 0.01 -5.70
C ASP A 281 -44.91 -0.71 -5.90
N ALA A 282 -43.93 -0.47 -5.02
CA ALA A 282 -42.59 -1.07 -5.10
C ALA A 282 -42.56 -2.61 -4.94
N ASP A 283 -43.58 -3.21 -4.31
CA ASP A 283 -43.66 -4.67 -4.09
C ASP A 283 -43.76 -5.46 -5.40
N TYR A 284 -44.45 -4.94 -6.41
CA TYR A 284 -44.59 -5.62 -7.70
C TYR A 284 -43.32 -5.49 -8.55
N GLN A 285 -42.63 -4.34 -8.47
CA GLN A 285 -41.45 -4.07 -9.29
C GLN A 285 -40.18 -4.76 -8.77
N ALA A 286 -40.04 -4.94 -7.45
CA ALA A 286 -38.89 -5.66 -6.87
C ALA A 286 -38.85 -7.15 -7.27
N HIS A 287 -40.03 -7.77 -7.46
CA HIS A 287 -40.16 -9.16 -7.86
C HIS A 287 -39.74 -9.40 -9.33
N GLU A 288 -40.04 -8.46 -10.23
CA GLU A 288 -39.62 -8.50 -11.64
C GLU A 288 -38.12 -8.19 -11.83
N TYR A 289 -37.53 -7.38 -10.94
CA TYR A 289 -36.09 -7.06 -10.99
C TYR A 289 -35.20 -8.27 -10.62
N TRP A 290 -35.68 -9.17 -9.75
CA TRP A 290 -34.95 -10.40 -9.38
C TRP A 290 -34.84 -11.39 -10.56
N LYS A 291 -35.87 -11.48 -11.41
CA LYS A 291 -35.87 -12.35 -12.61
C LYS A 291 -34.90 -11.91 -13.70
N LYS A 292 -34.60 -10.62 -13.82
CA LYS A 292 -33.69 -10.10 -14.86
C LYS A 292 -32.22 -10.21 -14.46
N LEU A 293 -31.90 -10.09 -13.16
CA LEU A 293 -30.52 -10.18 -12.67
C LEU A 293 -29.93 -11.60 -12.73
N GLU A 294 -30.77 -12.64 -12.76
CA GLU A 294 -30.35 -14.03 -13.05
C GLU A 294 -29.66 -14.19 -14.41
N THR A 295 -29.92 -13.31 -15.39
CA THR A 295 -29.32 -13.43 -16.73
C THR A 295 -27.91 -12.83 -16.87
N TYR A 296 -27.41 -12.04 -15.91
CA TYR A 296 -26.16 -11.26 -16.08
C TYR A 296 -25.01 -11.61 -15.13
N GLY A 297 -25.20 -12.49 -14.14
CA GLY A 297 -24.17 -12.83 -13.15
C GLY A 297 -23.11 -13.80 -13.69
N LYS A 298 -21.99 -13.29 -14.21
CA LYS A 298 -20.78 -14.09 -14.51
C LYS A 298 -19.50 -13.48 -13.90
N ASP A 299 -19.58 -12.89 -12.70
CA ASP A 299 -18.39 -12.51 -11.92
C ASP A 299 -18.02 -13.62 -10.90
N PRO A 300 -16.84 -14.29 -11.05
CA PRO A 300 -16.41 -15.39 -10.21
C PRO A 300 -16.24 -15.07 -8.71
N LYS A 301 -15.97 -13.81 -8.34
CA LYS A 301 -15.71 -13.45 -6.93
C LYS A 301 -17.00 -13.44 -6.09
N PHE A 302 -18.13 -13.18 -6.72
CA PHE A 302 -19.46 -13.22 -6.11
C PHE A 302 -19.98 -14.67 -5.95
N TYR A 303 -19.68 -15.57 -6.91
CA TYR A 303 -20.08 -16.97 -6.86
C TYR A 303 -19.39 -17.77 -5.75
N GLN A 304 -18.17 -17.41 -5.36
CA GLN A 304 -17.47 -18.06 -4.24
C GLN A 304 -18.12 -17.74 -2.88
N LEU A 305 -18.52 -16.49 -2.67
CA LEU A 305 -19.22 -16.05 -1.47
C LEU A 305 -20.62 -16.69 -1.36
N ILE A 306 -21.36 -16.72 -2.47
CA ILE A 306 -22.70 -17.33 -2.55
C ILE A 306 -22.65 -18.86 -2.39
N ASN A 307 -21.71 -19.58 -3.03
CA ASN A 307 -21.63 -21.05 -2.89
C ASN A 307 -21.24 -21.49 -1.48
N TYR A 308 -20.35 -20.74 -0.81
CA TYR A 308 -20.02 -20.98 0.59
C TYR A 308 -21.27 -20.82 1.49
N ILE A 309 -22.07 -19.78 1.24
CA ILE A 309 -23.32 -19.50 1.98
C ILE A 309 -24.40 -20.56 1.69
N LYS A 310 -24.49 -21.06 0.44
CA LYS A 310 -25.48 -22.05 -0.02
C LYS A 310 -25.19 -23.48 0.46
N GLN A 311 -23.91 -23.90 0.50
CA GLN A 311 -23.49 -25.23 0.96
C GLN A 311 -23.55 -25.40 2.49
N HIS A 312 -23.33 -24.34 3.25
CA HIS A 312 -23.15 -24.46 4.70
C HIS A 312 -24.37 -24.04 5.54
N TYR A 313 -25.29 -23.22 5.01
CA TYR A 313 -26.33 -22.60 5.84
C TYR A 313 -27.78 -22.73 5.36
N ILE A 314 -28.03 -23.18 4.12
CA ILE A 314 -29.38 -23.25 3.53
C ILE A 314 -29.95 -24.69 3.46
N GLN A 315 -29.12 -25.75 3.43
CA GLN A 315 -29.59 -27.08 2.97
C GLN A 315 -30.03 -28.11 4.04
N LYS A 316 -30.17 -27.77 5.32
CA LYS A 316 -30.76 -28.70 6.31
C LYS A 316 -31.89 -28.06 7.11
N ASP A 317 -33.03 -27.97 6.43
CA ASP A 317 -34.40 -27.71 6.89
C ASP A 317 -34.57 -27.61 8.41
N LEU A 318 -34.94 -26.44 8.93
CA LEU A 318 -35.79 -26.39 10.13
C LEU A 318 -36.83 -25.29 10.00
N LYS A 319 -38.06 -25.78 9.92
CA LYS A 319 -39.34 -25.09 9.96
C LYS A 319 -39.62 -24.57 11.38
N GLU A 320 -40.45 -23.54 11.39
CA GLU A 320 -41.36 -23.08 12.47
C GLU A 320 -40.79 -22.24 13.64
N ILE A 321 -41.21 -20.96 13.61
CA ILE A 321 -41.73 -20.01 14.64
C ILE A 321 -41.11 -20.06 16.06
N ASP A 322 -40.80 -18.96 16.75
CA ASP A 322 -41.68 -17.83 17.04
C ASP A 322 -40.93 -16.67 17.74
N GLY A 323 -41.52 -15.47 17.73
CA GLY A 323 -41.00 -14.28 18.41
C GLY A 323 -40.79 -13.08 17.49
N ILE A 324 -41.81 -12.79 16.68
CA ILE A 324 -41.80 -11.87 15.55
C ILE A 324 -41.68 -10.40 15.98
N ASP A 325 -42.23 -9.98 17.12
CA ASP A 325 -42.51 -8.55 17.32
C ASP A 325 -41.29 -7.66 17.64
N SER A 326 -40.25 -8.17 18.29
CA SER A 326 -39.06 -7.37 18.65
C SER A 326 -38.07 -7.23 17.49
N ILE A 327 -37.89 -8.28 16.70
CA ILE A 327 -37.02 -8.29 15.51
C ILE A 327 -37.71 -7.56 14.35
N LYS A 328 -39.03 -7.72 14.24
CA LYS A 328 -39.86 -6.98 13.30
C LYS A 328 -39.78 -5.47 13.55
N GLN A 329 -39.66 -5.00 14.79
CA GLN A 329 -39.44 -3.56 15.05
C GLN A 329 -38.12 -3.02 14.48
N TYR A 330 -37.04 -3.78 14.55
CA TYR A 330 -35.73 -3.40 13.99
C TYR A 330 -35.67 -3.55 12.47
N PHE A 331 -36.31 -4.58 11.92
CA PHE A 331 -36.51 -4.74 10.48
C PHE A 331 -37.42 -3.66 9.91
N ASP A 332 -38.55 -3.36 10.56
CA ASP A 332 -39.49 -2.31 10.18
C ASP A 332 -38.80 -0.94 10.22
N HIS A 333 -37.93 -0.67 11.20
CA HIS A 333 -37.13 0.56 11.24
C HIS A 333 -36.09 0.65 10.11
N ALA A 334 -35.37 -0.44 9.81
CA ALA A 334 -34.40 -0.50 8.72
C ALA A 334 -35.08 -0.41 7.33
N VAL A 335 -36.29 -0.93 7.23
CA VAL A 335 -37.17 -0.84 6.05
C VAL A 335 -37.78 0.56 5.91
N ASN A 336 -38.17 1.21 7.01
CA ASN A 336 -38.68 2.59 7.04
C ASN A 336 -37.63 3.63 6.58
N GLU A 337 -36.34 3.34 6.78
CA GLU A 337 -35.22 4.21 6.37
C GLU A 337 -34.57 3.80 5.02
N ARG A 338 -35.10 2.78 4.33
CA ARG A 338 -34.67 2.32 2.98
C ARG A 338 -33.19 1.90 2.86
N ASP A 339 -32.65 1.10 3.79
CA ASP A 339 -31.30 0.50 3.64
C ASP A 339 -31.34 -1.06 3.56
N PRO A 340 -31.43 -1.63 2.35
CA PRO A 340 -31.47 -3.09 2.14
C PRO A 340 -30.11 -3.78 2.32
N LEU A 341 -29.00 -3.06 2.18
CA LEU A 341 -27.65 -3.61 2.42
C LEU A 341 -27.48 -3.89 3.92
N LEU A 342 -28.03 -3.00 4.74
CA LEU A 342 -28.02 -3.11 6.18
C LEU A 342 -28.90 -4.25 6.71
N ALA A 343 -30.12 -4.41 6.19
CA ALA A 343 -31.01 -5.51 6.56
C ALA A 343 -30.37 -6.88 6.22
N TYR A 344 -29.63 -6.95 5.11
CA TYR A 344 -28.87 -8.13 4.68
C TYR A 344 -27.62 -8.37 5.54
N LEU A 345 -26.85 -7.32 5.88
CA LEU A 345 -25.72 -7.39 6.79
C LEU A 345 -26.14 -7.84 8.18
N ILE A 346 -27.20 -7.28 8.75
CA ILE A 346 -27.77 -7.71 10.03
C ILE A 346 -28.24 -9.16 9.95
N GLY A 347 -28.86 -9.58 8.84
CA GLY A 347 -29.25 -10.97 8.60
C GLY A 347 -28.07 -11.94 8.54
N ILE A 348 -26.96 -11.57 7.91
CA ILE A 348 -25.71 -12.35 7.87
C ILE A 348 -25.06 -12.37 9.27
N ILE A 349 -24.88 -11.21 9.89
CA ILE A 349 -24.23 -11.06 11.20
C ILE A 349 -24.96 -11.86 12.28
N ALA A 350 -26.30 -11.81 12.28
CA ALA A 350 -27.13 -12.49 13.28
C ALA A 350 -27.14 -14.02 13.12
N ARG A 351 -26.78 -14.55 11.94
CA ARG A 351 -26.99 -15.98 11.62
C ARG A 351 -25.76 -16.71 11.08
N HIS A 352 -24.68 -16.03 10.70
CA HIS A 352 -23.51 -16.64 10.09
C HIS A 352 -22.51 -17.11 11.18
N PRO A 353 -22.22 -18.41 11.34
CA PRO A 353 -21.37 -18.97 12.40
C PRO A 353 -19.90 -18.54 12.41
N LYS A 354 -19.30 -18.16 11.27
CA LYS A 354 -17.94 -17.55 11.31
C LYS A 354 -17.89 -16.26 12.16
N PHE A 355 -19.02 -15.61 12.39
CA PHE A 355 -19.09 -14.49 13.33
C PHE A 355 -18.92 -14.93 14.78
N ASP A 356 -19.24 -16.18 15.13
CA ASP A 356 -18.96 -16.73 16.47
C ASP A 356 -17.45 -16.93 16.66
N GLU A 357 -16.76 -17.44 15.64
CA GLU A 357 -15.29 -17.63 15.67
C GLU A 357 -14.53 -16.31 15.76
N LEU A 358 -15.03 -15.31 15.04
CA LEU A 358 -14.52 -13.95 15.09
C LEU A 358 -15.15 -13.13 16.20
N SER A 359 -15.99 -13.70 17.07
CA SER A 359 -16.71 -12.91 18.08
C SER A 359 -15.73 -12.25 19.04
N TYR A 360 -16.07 -11.05 19.46
CA TYR A 360 -15.34 -10.35 20.52
C TYR A 360 -16.28 -9.94 21.64
N VAL A 361 -16.04 -10.54 22.81
CA VAL A 361 -16.63 -10.14 24.09
C VAL A 361 -15.49 -9.66 24.98
N GLY A 362 -15.60 -8.46 25.52
CA GLY A 362 -14.52 -7.85 26.27
C GLY A 362 -14.56 -6.34 26.22
N THR A 363 -13.43 -5.72 26.56
CA THR A 363 -13.28 -4.27 26.57
C THR A 363 -12.37 -3.84 25.43
N THR A 364 -12.86 -2.93 24.60
CA THR A 364 -12.11 -2.38 23.48
C THR A 364 -12.08 -0.86 23.52
N TYR A 365 -11.05 -0.27 22.91
CA TYR A 365 -10.69 1.12 23.06
C TYR A 365 -10.63 1.83 21.70
N ARG A 366 -11.12 3.06 21.63
CA ARG A 366 -11.03 3.91 20.44
C ARG A 366 -10.48 5.28 20.82
N GLY A 367 -9.31 5.62 20.31
CA GLY A 367 -8.80 6.99 20.35
C GLY A 367 -9.41 7.79 19.21
N MET A 368 -9.83 9.02 19.50
CA MET A 368 -10.36 9.93 18.49
C MET A 368 -10.12 11.39 18.90
N LEU A 369 -10.25 12.28 17.92
CA LEU A 369 -10.33 13.72 18.15
C LEU A 369 -11.80 14.11 18.18
N ILE A 370 -12.25 14.75 19.26
CA ILE A 370 -13.63 15.21 19.43
C ILE A 370 -13.64 16.73 19.59
N THR A 371 -14.66 17.41 19.08
CA THR A 371 -14.86 18.84 19.38
C THR A 371 -15.47 19.02 20.76
N GLY A 372 -15.30 20.20 21.36
CA GLY A 372 -15.99 20.52 22.62
C GLY A 372 -17.51 20.40 22.50
N ASP A 373 -18.09 20.75 21.35
CA ASP A 373 -19.53 20.68 21.12
C ASP A 373 -20.04 19.26 20.91
N ASP A 374 -19.30 18.41 20.20
CA ASP A 374 -19.63 16.99 20.08
C ASP A 374 -19.55 16.29 21.43
N LEU A 375 -18.56 16.63 22.26
CA LEU A 375 -18.42 16.06 23.60
C LEU A 375 -19.62 16.41 24.50
N LYS A 376 -20.22 17.60 24.36
CA LYS A 376 -21.45 17.97 25.10
C LYS A 376 -22.65 17.09 24.76
N GLN A 377 -22.64 16.41 23.61
CA GLN A 377 -23.68 15.45 23.23
C GLN A 377 -23.54 14.14 24.01
N TYR A 378 -22.35 13.82 24.50
CA TYR A 378 -22.12 12.68 25.38
C TYR A 378 -22.59 13.05 26.78
N LYS A 379 -23.67 12.41 27.23
CA LYS A 379 -24.23 12.61 28.56
C LYS A 379 -24.30 11.28 29.27
N ILE A 380 -23.87 11.24 30.53
CA ILE A 380 -23.99 10.03 31.34
C ILE A 380 -25.46 9.62 31.40
N GLY A 381 -25.73 8.34 31.13
CA GLY A 381 -27.06 7.76 31.09
C GLY A 381 -27.70 7.75 29.70
N THR A 382 -27.22 8.53 28.72
CA THR A 382 -27.75 8.48 27.35
C THR A 382 -27.21 7.29 26.58
N ARG A 383 -27.93 6.91 25.54
CA ARG A 383 -27.58 5.82 24.64
C ARG A 383 -27.03 6.39 23.35
N ILE A 384 -26.02 5.73 22.81
CA ILE A 384 -25.51 5.98 21.48
C ILE A 384 -25.65 4.72 20.65
N LEU A 385 -25.92 4.91 19.37
CA LEU A 385 -26.07 3.84 18.40
C LEU A 385 -24.94 3.99 17.39
N THR A 386 -24.15 2.93 17.18
CA THR A 386 -23.21 2.92 16.06
C THR A 386 -24.02 2.93 14.78
N LYS A 387 -23.78 3.86 13.85
CA LYS A 387 -24.47 3.83 12.54
C LYS A 387 -23.73 2.98 11.51
N THR A 388 -22.47 2.70 11.81
CA THR A 388 -21.51 2.12 10.90
C THR A 388 -20.50 1.29 11.69
N PHE A 389 -19.68 0.48 11.00
CA PHE A 389 -18.67 -0.32 11.68
C PHE A 389 -17.69 0.59 12.43
N SER A 390 -17.45 0.32 13.71
CA SER A 390 -16.54 1.12 14.52
C SER A 390 -15.28 0.32 14.81
N SER A 391 -14.17 0.74 14.20
CA SER A 391 -12.84 0.18 14.45
C SER A 391 -12.33 0.63 15.82
N THR A 392 -11.87 -0.35 16.60
CA THR A 392 -11.38 -0.22 17.96
C THR A 392 -10.21 -1.18 18.17
N SER A 393 -9.47 -1.07 19.27
CA SER A 393 -8.33 -1.93 19.61
C SER A 393 -8.57 -2.66 20.93
N LYS A 394 -8.06 -3.88 21.08
CA LYS A 394 -8.07 -4.58 22.38
C LYS A 394 -7.22 -3.88 23.45
N GLU A 395 -6.19 -3.15 23.03
CA GLU A 395 -5.26 -2.47 23.92
C GLU A 395 -5.45 -0.96 23.92
N MET A 396 -5.52 -0.38 25.11
CA MET A 396 -5.67 1.07 25.29
C MET A 396 -4.43 1.83 24.78
N SER A 397 -3.24 1.25 24.94
CA SER A 397 -1.98 1.84 24.47
C SER A 397 -1.97 2.03 22.95
N ILE A 398 -2.55 1.07 22.21
CA ILE A 398 -2.72 1.15 20.76
C ILE A 398 -3.73 2.23 20.40
N ALA A 399 -4.89 2.24 21.06
CA ALA A 399 -5.91 3.27 20.84
C ALA A 399 -5.37 4.70 21.08
N ARG A 400 -4.46 4.87 22.05
CA ARG A 400 -3.79 6.16 22.33
C ARG A 400 -2.90 6.65 21.19
N ARG A 401 -2.41 5.77 20.31
CA ARG A 401 -1.60 6.16 19.14
C ARG A 401 -2.41 6.93 18.10
N PHE A 402 -3.74 6.85 18.14
CA PHE A 402 -4.66 7.58 17.27
C PHE A 402 -5.06 8.96 17.83
N LEU A 403 -4.49 9.36 18.97
CA LEU A 403 -4.65 10.69 19.54
C LEU A 403 -3.68 11.67 18.89
N SER A 404 -4.09 12.92 18.76
CA SER A 404 -3.24 13.95 18.17
C SER A 404 -2.19 14.45 19.16
N SER A 405 -0.97 14.69 18.68
CA SER A 405 0.10 15.34 19.44
C SER A 405 -0.16 16.82 19.68
N SER A 406 -0.89 17.47 18.78
CA SER A 406 -1.36 18.86 18.90
C SER A 406 -2.89 18.91 18.97
N VAL A 407 -3.40 19.53 20.02
CA VAL A 407 -4.84 19.72 20.23
C VAL A 407 -5.10 21.20 20.02
N GLY A 408 -5.80 21.55 18.93
CA GLY A 408 -6.21 22.93 18.67
C GLY A 408 -7.25 23.41 19.69
N ASP A 409 -7.44 24.73 19.81
CA ASP A 409 -8.21 25.36 20.89
C ASP A 409 -9.63 24.79 21.10
N ASP A 410 -10.29 24.29 20.04
CA ASP A 410 -11.67 23.78 20.09
C ASP A 410 -11.81 22.24 20.06
N ARG A 411 -10.71 21.50 20.07
CA ARG A 411 -10.73 20.04 20.00
C ARG A 411 -10.11 19.42 21.24
N LEU A 412 -10.40 18.14 21.47
CA LEU A 412 -9.93 17.35 22.60
C LEU A 412 -9.58 15.95 22.13
N ASN A 413 -8.58 15.34 22.74
CA ASN A 413 -8.29 13.93 22.55
C ASN A 413 -9.26 13.09 23.38
N ALA A 414 -10.11 12.28 22.76
CA ALA A 414 -11.04 11.41 23.44
C ALA A 414 -10.64 9.94 23.34
N ILE A 415 -10.81 9.21 24.43
CA ILE A 415 -10.73 7.75 24.45
C ILE A 415 -12.09 7.20 24.84
N CYS A 416 -12.70 6.47 23.91
CA CYS A 416 -13.91 5.71 24.17
C CYS A 416 -13.53 4.28 24.56
N THR A 417 -14.03 3.84 25.71
CA THR A 417 -13.89 2.46 26.20
C THR A 417 -15.24 1.77 26.08
N TYR A 418 -15.33 0.77 25.21
CA TYR A 418 -16.56 -0.01 24.98
C TYR A 418 -16.46 -1.34 25.73
N THR A 419 -17.43 -1.61 26.59
CA THR A 419 -17.62 -2.92 27.21
C THR A 419 -18.67 -3.69 26.43
N ILE A 420 -18.22 -4.69 25.67
CA ILE A 420 -19.03 -5.56 24.83
C ILE A 420 -19.26 -6.88 25.56
N ARG A 421 -20.51 -7.32 25.56
CA ARG A 421 -21.05 -8.49 26.27
C ARG A 421 -21.66 -9.50 25.30
N ASN A 422 -22.25 -9.03 24.19
CA ASN A 422 -22.84 -9.89 23.19
C ASN A 422 -21.78 -10.30 22.15
N GLN A 423 -21.70 -11.60 21.89
CA GLN A 423 -20.81 -12.18 20.88
C GLN A 423 -21.08 -11.67 19.46
N ARG A 424 -22.28 -11.15 19.21
CA ARG A 424 -22.73 -10.66 17.90
C ARG A 424 -22.65 -9.14 17.75
N THR A 425 -21.96 -8.46 18.66
CA THR A 425 -21.84 -6.99 18.64
C THR A 425 -20.49 -6.53 18.09
N ALA A 426 -19.45 -7.35 18.21
CA ALA A 426 -18.14 -7.00 17.70
C ALA A 426 -17.37 -8.22 17.20
N LEU A 427 -16.47 -7.95 16.26
CA LEU A 427 -15.59 -8.93 15.65
C LEU A 427 -14.13 -8.67 16.03
N ASN A 428 -13.45 -9.68 16.52
CA ASN A 428 -11.99 -9.74 16.60
C ASN A 428 -11.44 -10.10 15.23
N ILE A 429 -10.82 -9.11 14.56
CA ILE A 429 -10.27 -9.30 13.21
C ILE A 429 -8.74 -9.21 13.19
N GLU A 430 -8.09 -9.26 14.35
CA GLU A 430 -6.63 -9.14 14.48
C GLU A 430 -5.86 -10.02 13.50
N GLU A 431 -6.25 -11.28 13.34
CA GLU A 431 -5.55 -12.25 12.50
C GLU A 431 -5.70 -12.01 10.99
N ILE A 432 -6.78 -11.34 10.60
CA ILE A 432 -7.13 -11.05 9.21
C ILE A 432 -6.97 -9.56 8.84
N SER A 433 -6.68 -8.71 9.83
CA SER A 433 -6.40 -7.30 9.60
C SER A 433 -5.03 -7.17 8.94
N VAL A 434 -4.96 -6.30 7.93
CA VAL A 434 -3.68 -5.87 7.33
C VAL A 434 -2.77 -5.20 8.36
N PHE A 435 -3.36 -4.70 9.45
CA PHE A 435 -2.65 -4.09 10.58
C PHE A 435 -2.68 -4.99 11.82
N LYS A 436 -2.10 -6.20 11.73
CA LYS A 436 -2.06 -7.18 12.85
C LYS A 436 -1.60 -6.59 14.19
N ARG A 437 -0.72 -5.59 14.16
CA ARG A 437 -0.19 -4.90 15.35
C ARG A 437 -1.20 -3.96 16.03
N GLU A 438 -2.37 -3.73 15.44
CA GLU A 438 -3.42 -2.86 15.99
C GLU A 438 -4.42 -3.61 16.90
N GLN A 439 -4.34 -4.95 16.94
CA GLN A 439 -5.27 -5.80 17.70
C GLN A 439 -6.72 -5.41 17.46
N GLU A 440 -7.06 -5.31 16.18
CA GLU A 440 -8.27 -4.64 15.72
C GLU A 440 -9.53 -5.45 16.08
N VAL A 441 -10.48 -4.73 16.68
CA VAL A 441 -11.84 -5.16 16.94
C VAL A 441 -12.77 -4.24 16.15
N ILE A 442 -13.76 -4.81 15.48
CA ILE A 442 -14.77 -4.06 14.74
C ILE A 442 -16.09 -4.22 15.47
N ILE A 443 -16.60 -3.13 16.05
CA ILE A 443 -17.97 -3.05 16.54
C ILE A 443 -18.90 -2.89 15.35
N LEU A 444 -19.99 -3.65 15.34
CA LEU A 444 -20.92 -3.71 14.23
C LEU A 444 -21.83 -2.47 14.19
N PRO A 445 -22.37 -2.11 13.01
CA PRO A 445 -23.43 -1.12 12.89
C PRO A 445 -24.62 -1.50 13.77
N TYR A 446 -25.34 -0.49 14.23
CA TYR A 446 -26.56 -0.56 15.06
C TYR A 446 -26.37 -1.24 16.40
N SER A 447 -25.13 -1.26 16.90
CA SER A 447 -24.80 -1.66 18.26
C SER A 447 -25.08 -0.51 19.23
N ALA A 448 -25.91 -0.77 20.23
CA ALA A 448 -26.31 0.24 21.21
C ALA A 448 -25.41 0.21 22.45
N PHE A 449 -24.96 1.39 22.87
CA PHE A 449 -24.15 1.55 24.07
C PHE A 449 -24.70 2.67 24.95
N LYS A 450 -24.79 2.41 26.26
CA LYS A 450 -25.07 3.41 27.28
C LYS A 450 -23.78 4.05 27.75
N ILE A 451 -23.75 5.37 27.80
CA ILE A 451 -22.64 6.11 28.40
C ILE A 451 -22.75 6.00 29.91
N ILE A 452 -21.77 5.36 30.55
CA ILE A 452 -21.79 5.09 31.99
C ILE A 452 -20.86 6.02 32.78
N ASN A 453 -19.86 6.59 32.14
CA ASN A 453 -18.95 7.54 32.78
C ASN A 453 -18.30 8.46 31.74
N ILE A 454 -18.05 9.71 32.12
CA ILE A 454 -17.29 10.69 31.35
C ILE A 454 -16.35 11.39 32.31
N VAL A 455 -15.05 11.32 32.04
CA VAL A 455 -14.02 12.08 32.77
C VAL A 455 -13.33 13.00 31.77
N GLN A 456 -13.34 14.30 32.04
CA GLN A 456 -12.75 15.29 31.14
C GLN A 456 -11.73 16.16 31.89
N ASN A 457 -10.60 16.43 31.25
CA ASN A 457 -9.65 17.47 31.63
C ASN A 457 -9.45 18.45 30.47
N LYS A 458 -8.51 19.39 30.60
CA LYS A 458 -8.30 20.47 29.62
C LYS A 458 -7.92 19.99 28.21
N SER A 459 -7.36 18.80 28.06
CA SER A 459 -6.85 18.31 26.76
C SER A 459 -7.35 16.91 26.39
N GLN A 460 -7.98 16.19 27.33
CA GLN A 460 -8.43 14.83 27.14
C GLN A 460 -9.81 14.56 27.73
N ALA A 461 -10.56 13.66 27.09
CA ALA A 461 -11.80 13.09 27.58
C ALA A 461 -11.73 11.56 27.57
N GLU A 462 -12.20 10.92 28.63
CA GLU A 462 -12.39 9.48 28.71
C GLU A 462 -13.88 9.18 28.84
N ILE A 463 -14.41 8.43 27.87
CA ILE A 463 -15.82 8.11 27.77
C ILE A 463 -15.96 6.59 27.93
N LYS A 464 -16.66 6.14 28.97
CA LYS A 464 -16.93 4.71 29.18
C LYS A 464 -18.34 4.39 28.71
N LEU A 465 -18.41 3.38 27.85
CA LEU A 465 -19.59 2.93 27.15
C LEU A 465 -19.80 1.47 27.49
N LYS A 466 -21.04 1.13 27.85
CA LYS A 466 -21.43 -0.23 28.16
C LYS A 466 -22.52 -0.65 27.20
N GLU A 467 -22.35 -1.80 26.56
CA GLU A 467 -23.36 -2.33 25.66
C GLU A 467 -24.72 -2.40 26.35
N CYS A 468 -25.76 -1.94 25.64
CA CYS A 468 -27.15 -2.08 26.07
C CYS A 468 -27.60 -3.52 25.85
N GLU A 469 -28.36 -4.06 26.80
CA GLU A 469 -29.07 -5.31 26.53
C GLU A 469 -30.13 -5.03 25.44
N PRO A 470 -30.51 -6.02 24.60
CA PRO A 470 -31.49 -5.83 23.52
C PRO A 470 -32.87 -5.27 23.96
N TRP A 471 -33.12 -5.26 25.27
CA TRP A 471 -34.38 -4.93 25.93
C TRP A 471 -34.27 -3.70 26.85
N ASP A 472 -33.08 -3.14 27.00
CA ASP A 472 -32.84 -1.90 27.76
C ASP A 472 -33.20 -0.71 26.89
#